data_AF-D7MYC4-F1
#
_entry.id   AF-D7MYC4-F1
#
_cell.length_a   1.000
_cell.length_b   1.000
_cell.length_c   1.000
_cell.angle_alpha   90.00
_cell.angle_beta   90.00
_cell.angle_gamma   90.00
#
_symmetry.space_group_name_H-M   'P 1'
#
loop_
_entity.id
_entity.type
_entity.pdbx_description
1 polymer ?
#
loop_
_entity_poly.entity_id
_entity_poly.type
_entity_poly.pdbx_seq_one_letter_code
_entity_poly.pdbx_strand_id
1 'polypeptide(L)'
;MTPFSPNGSGSPPENLFDGMLMKGRSVVVEAIGLLKARWKILQSLNVGVNHAPQTIVACCVLHNLCQIAREPEPEIWKDPDEAGTPARVLESERQFYYYGESLRQALAEDLHQRLSSR
;
A
#
# COMPACT_ATOMS: atom_id res chain seq x y z
N MET A 1 -7.05 -0.06 -0.40
CA MET A 1 -8.08 -1.13 -0.41
C MET A 1 -7.92 -1.98 0.83
N THR A 2 -9.00 -2.34 1.50
CA THR A 2 -9.03 -3.13 2.74
C THR A 2 -9.31 -4.60 2.40
N PRO A 3 -8.68 -5.59 3.06
CA PRO A 3 -9.05 -6.99 2.87
C PRO A 3 -10.53 -7.26 3.23
N PHE A 4 -11.08 -8.37 2.74
CA PHE A 4 -12.40 -8.87 3.13
C PHE A 4 -12.37 -9.44 4.54
N SER A 5 -11.44 -10.37 4.81
CA SER A 5 -11.27 -10.97 6.13
C SER A 5 -9.81 -11.04 6.52
N PRO A 6 -9.38 -10.33 7.57
CA PRO A 6 -8.01 -10.41 8.09
C PRO A 6 -7.59 -11.84 8.49
N ASN A 7 -8.55 -12.70 8.78
CA ASN A 7 -8.32 -14.05 9.31
C ASN A 7 -8.52 -15.15 8.25
N GLY A 8 -8.72 -14.79 6.97
CA GLY A 8 -8.93 -15.76 5.89
C GLY A 8 -10.26 -16.52 5.98
N SER A 9 -11.25 -15.96 6.67
CA SER A 9 -12.59 -16.55 6.81
C SER A 9 -13.53 -16.21 5.66
N GLY A 10 -13.00 -15.67 4.55
CA GLY A 10 -13.78 -15.33 3.36
C GLY A 10 -14.08 -16.54 2.48
N SER A 11 -14.88 -16.33 1.45
CA SER A 11 -15.06 -17.26 0.33
C SER A 11 -13.77 -17.43 -0.47
N PRO A 12 -13.64 -18.48 -1.31
CA PRO A 12 -12.44 -18.70 -2.11
C PRO A 12 -12.03 -17.51 -3.01
N PRO A 13 -12.96 -16.81 -3.70
CA PRO A 13 -12.63 -15.60 -4.46
C PRO A 13 -12.11 -14.45 -3.58
N GLU A 14 -12.71 -14.25 -2.40
CA GLU A 14 -12.31 -13.20 -1.46
C GLU A 14 -10.92 -13.47 -0.87
N ASN A 15 -10.64 -14.71 -0.46
CA ASN A 15 -9.33 -15.09 0.08
C ASN A 15 -8.23 -14.98 -0.99
N LEU A 16 -8.54 -15.31 -2.25
CA LEU A 16 -7.64 -15.12 -3.38
C LEU A 16 -7.33 -13.63 -3.61
N PHE A 17 -8.37 -12.80 -3.60
CA PHE A 17 -8.24 -11.34 -3.68
C PHE A 17 -7.38 -10.79 -2.55
N ASP A 18 -7.66 -11.18 -1.29
CA ASP A 18 -6.93 -10.74 -0.11
C ASP A 18 -5.44 -11.15 -0.19
N GLY A 19 -5.16 -12.38 -0.62
CA GLY A 19 -3.78 -12.84 -0.83
C GLY A 19 -3.02 -12.00 -1.87
N MET A 20 -3.66 -11.69 -3.01
CA MET A 20 -3.07 -10.84 -4.05
C MET A 20 -2.89 -9.39 -3.59
N LEU A 21 -3.87 -8.86 -2.85
CA LEU A 21 -3.79 -7.54 -2.23
C LEU A 21 -2.61 -7.46 -1.26
N MET A 22 -2.43 -8.46 -0.39
CA MET A 22 -1.31 -8.50 0.57
C MET A 22 0.04 -8.62 -0.13
N LYS A 23 0.14 -9.42 -1.20
CA LYS A 23 1.34 -9.49 -2.02
C LYS A 23 1.71 -8.14 -2.62
N GLY A 24 0.73 -7.43 -3.20
CA GLY A 24 0.95 -6.08 -3.75
C GLY A 24 1.34 -5.08 -2.66
N ARG A 25 0.66 -5.11 -1.51
CA ARG A 25 0.99 -4.27 -0.35
C ARG A 25 2.42 -4.49 0.15
N SER A 26 2.88 -5.73 0.22
CA SER A 26 4.25 -6.05 0.66
C SER A 26 5.30 -5.34 -0.17
N VAL A 27 5.16 -5.35 -1.50
CA VAL A 27 6.08 -4.66 -2.42
C VAL A 27 6.06 -3.14 -2.20
N VAL A 28 4.88 -2.56 -1.99
CA VAL A 28 4.74 -1.12 -1.74
C VAL A 28 5.37 -0.72 -0.40
N VAL A 29 5.12 -1.49 0.65
CA VAL A 29 5.70 -1.25 1.99
C VAL A 29 7.22 -1.32 1.93
N GLU A 30 7.77 -2.32 1.26
CA GLU A 30 9.21 -2.47 1.06
C GLU A 30 9.81 -1.28 0.29
N ALA A 31 9.19 -0.87 -0.82
CA ALA A 31 9.64 0.29 -1.60
C ALA A 31 9.62 1.60 -0.77
N ILE A 32 8.59 1.81 0.04
CA ILE A 32 8.50 2.96 0.95
C ILE A 32 9.61 2.88 2.02
N GLY A 33 9.86 1.70 2.58
CA GLY A 33 10.94 1.47 3.54
C GLY A 33 12.32 1.78 2.96
N LEU A 34 12.59 1.39 1.70
CA LEU A 34 13.82 1.75 1.00
C LEU A 34 13.96 3.26 0.78
N LEU A 35 12.88 3.93 0.38
CA LEU A 35 12.87 5.37 0.22
C LEU A 35 13.13 6.11 1.54
N LYS A 36 12.48 5.66 2.64
CA LYS A 36 12.71 6.21 3.98
C LYS A 36 14.12 5.95 4.52
N ALA A 37 14.70 4.79 4.21
CA ALA A 37 16.08 4.48 4.58
C ALA A 37 17.07 5.39 3.84
N ARG A 38 16.88 5.57 2.53
CA ARG A 38 17.75 6.40 1.69
C ARG A 38 17.59 7.89 2.00
N TRP A 39 16.35 8.34 2.20
CA TRP A 39 15.99 9.75 2.35
C TRP A 39 15.34 9.99 3.71
N LYS A 40 16.14 10.37 4.72
CA LYS A 40 15.65 10.61 6.09
C LYS A 40 14.53 11.65 6.19
N ILE A 41 14.40 12.57 5.22
CA ILE A 41 13.28 13.52 5.13
C ILE A 41 11.92 12.81 5.02
N LEU A 42 11.87 11.58 4.51
CA LEU A 42 10.64 10.79 4.41
C LEU A 42 10.30 10.05 5.71
N GLN A 43 11.23 9.95 6.67
CA GLN A 43 10.94 9.41 8.01
C GLN A 43 10.15 10.41 8.85
N SER A 44 10.39 11.71 8.63
CA SER A 44 9.61 12.81 9.22
C SER A 44 9.49 13.92 8.19
N LEU A 45 8.38 13.89 7.42
CA LEU A 45 8.13 14.80 6.31
C LEU A 45 7.68 16.17 6.80
N ASN A 46 8.61 16.90 7.41
CA ASN A 46 8.40 18.23 7.96
C ASN A 46 8.51 19.32 6.88
N VAL A 47 7.62 19.26 5.89
CA VAL A 47 7.46 20.28 4.84
C VAL A 47 6.02 20.75 4.81
N GLY A 48 5.77 21.95 4.26
CA GLY A 48 4.39 22.41 4.06
C GLY A 48 3.61 21.40 3.20
N VAL A 49 2.33 21.17 3.52
CA VAL A 49 1.47 20.16 2.85
C VAL A 49 1.48 20.31 1.32
N ASN A 50 1.54 21.55 0.83
CA ASN A 50 1.60 21.87 -0.60
C ASN A 50 2.93 21.48 -1.29
N HIS A 51 3.97 21.17 -0.51
CA HIS A 51 5.29 20.75 -0.97
C HIS A 51 5.56 19.25 -0.74
N ALA A 52 4.77 18.58 0.08
CA ALA A 52 4.94 17.16 0.38
C ALA A 52 4.94 16.29 -0.89
N PRO A 53 4.01 16.46 -1.86
CA PRO A 53 4.02 15.67 -3.09
C PRO A 53 5.32 15.86 -3.90
N GLN A 54 5.79 17.10 -4.05
CA GLN A 54 6.99 17.42 -4.82
C GLN A 54 8.23 16.83 -4.16
N THR A 55 8.33 16.90 -2.82
CA THR A 55 9.41 16.27 -2.05
C THR A 55 9.43 14.76 -2.27
N ILE A 56 8.28 14.09 -2.19
CA ILE A 56 8.17 12.64 -2.40
C ILE A 56 8.61 12.27 -3.83
N VAL A 57 8.13 13.00 -4.85
CA VAL A 57 8.51 12.76 -6.25
C VAL A 57 10.01 12.96 -6.46
N ALA A 58 10.59 14.02 -5.89
CA ALA A 58 12.04 14.25 -5.96
C ALA A 58 12.82 13.07 -5.37
N CYS A 59 12.41 12.54 -4.22
CA CYS A 59 13.02 11.36 -3.61
C CYS A 59 12.92 10.11 -4.51
N CYS A 60 11.80 9.89 -5.19
CA CYS A 60 11.65 8.79 -6.15
C CYS A 60 12.59 8.94 -7.35
N VAL A 61 12.68 10.14 -7.92
CA VAL A 61 13.57 10.43 -9.07
C VAL A 61 15.03 10.22 -8.67
N LEU A 62 15.44 10.76 -7.52
CA LEU A 62 16.79 10.57 -6.99
C LEU A 62 17.10 9.10 -6.69
N HIS A 63 16.13 8.33 -6.18
CA HIS A 63 16.29 6.90 -5.97
C HIS A 63 16.57 6.18 -7.30
N ASN A 64 15.81 6.49 -8.35
CA ASN A 64 16.02 5.90 -9.68
C ASN A 64 17.41 6.22 -10.24
N LEU A 65 17.91 7.44 -10.02
CA LEU A 65 19.28 7.82 -10.39
C LEU A 65 20.33 7.00 -9.63
N CYS A 66 20.13 6.78 -8.32
CA CYS A 66 21.00 5.89 -7.53
C CYS A 66 20.99 4.45 -8.07
N GLN A 67 19.83 3.91 -8.46
CA GLN A 67 19.72 2.57 -9.05
C GLN A 67 20.49 2.47 -10.38
N ILE A 68 20.36 3.48 -11.25
CA ILE A 68 21.11 3.55 -12.52
C ILE A 68 22.62 3.62 -12.26
N ALA A 69 23.03 4.42 -11.28
CA ALA A 69 24.43 4.55 -10.87
C ALA A 69 24.96 3.31 -10.11
N ARG A 70 24.10 2.32 -9.80
CA ARG A 70 24.41 1.13 -9.00
C ARG A 70 24.96 1.47 -7.61
N GLU A 71 24.46 2.55 -7.04
CA GLU A 71 24.72 2.88 -5.63
C GLU A 71 24.18 1.77 -4.74
N PRO A 72 24.88 1.42 -3.64
CA PRO A 72 24.43 0.37 -2.73
C PRO A 72 23.02 0.66 -2.21
N GLU A 73 22.25 -0.40 -2.06
CA GLU A 73 20.92 -0.35 -1.48
C GLU A 73 21.02 -0.26 0.05
N PRO A 74 20.36 0.73 0.70
CA PRO A 74 20.37 0.81 2.14
C PRO A 74 19.55 -0.32 2.76
N GLU A 75 19.82 -0.60 4.04
CA GLU A 75 18.96 -1.46 4.84
C GLU A 75 17.54 -0.85 4.93
N ILE A 76 16.52 -1.67 4.70
CA ILE A 76 15.12 -1.24 4.69
C ILE A 76 14.76 -0.62 6.04
N TRP A 77 14.24 0.61 5.99
CA TRP A 77 13.70 1.27 7.17
C TRP A 77 12.36 0.64 7.55
N LYS A 78 12.28 0.15 8.78
CA LYS A 78 11.04 -0.34 9.39
C LYS A 78 10.56 0.75 10.32
N ASP A 79 9.38 1.29 10.05
CA ASP A 79 8.75 2.20 11.01
C ASP A 79 8.56 1.44 12.34
N PRO A 80 8.75 2.13 13.49
CA PRO A 80 8.37 1.54 14.78
C PRO A 80 6.90 1.13 14.70
N ASP A 81 6.52 0.01 15.33
CA ASP A 81 5.16 -0.55 15.26
C ASP A 81 4.12 0.53 15.61
N GLU A 82 3.58 1.18 14.57
CA GLU A 82 2.38 1.97 14.68
C GLU A 82 1.25 0.95 14.73
N ALA A 83 0.89 0.52 15.93
CA ALA A 83 -0.43 -0.03 16.19
C ALA A 83 -1.45 1.09 15.93
N GLY A 84 -1.70 1.36 14.64
CA GLY A 84 -2.59 2.39 14.19
C GLY A 84 -3.95 2.18 14.83
N THR A 85 -4.54 3.25 15.35
CA THR A 85 -5.93 3.19 15.79
C THR A 85 -6.77 2.84 14.57
N PRO A 86 -7.66 1.83 14.63
CA PRO A 86 -8.55 1.56 13.51
C PRO A 86 -9.33 2.83 13.21
N ALA A 87 -9.30 3.26 11.95
CA ALA A 87 -10.03 4.44 11.50
C ALA A 87 -11.50 4.27 11.91
N ARG A 88 -11.99 5.19 12.75
CA ARG A 88 -13.42 5.23 13.10
C ARG A 88 -14.18 5.72 11.89
N VAL A 89 -14.96 4.84 11.27
CA VAL A 89 -15.83 5.20 10.14
C VAL A 89 -16.86 6.21 10.64
N LEU A 90 -16.80 7.44 10.14
CA LEU A 90 -17.82 8.47 10.41
C LEU A 90 -19.08 8.13 9.61
N GLU A 91 -20.28 8.48 10.09
CA GLU A 91 -21.55 8.18 9.39
C GLU A 91 -21.61 8.75 7.96
N SER A 92 -20.91 9.86 7.70
CA SER A 92 -20.75 10.47 6.37
C SER A 92 -19.92 9.61 5.39
N GLU A 93 -19.18 8.62 5.87
CA GLU A 93 -18.31 7.75 5.07
C GLU A 93 -18.99 6.44 4.65
N ARG A 94 -20.23 6.23 5.08
CA ARG A 94 -20.99 5.00 4.82
C ARG A 94 -21.20 4.74 3.33
N GLN A 95 -21.40 5.78 2.53
CA GLN A 95 -21.47 5.66 1.07
C GLN A 95 -20.14 5.21 0.44
N PHE A 96 -19.01 5.74 0.91
CA PHE A 96 -17.68 5.31 0.46
C PHE A 96 -17.40 3.86 0.88
N TYR A 97 -17.89 3.44 2.04
CA TYR A 97 -17.80 2.07 2.51
C TYR A 97 -18.55 1.11 1.57
N TYR A 98 -19.81 1.39 1.24
CA TYR A 98 -20.59 0.56 0.30
C TYR A 98 -19.98 0.53 -1.11
N TYR A 99 -19.49 1.68 -1.60
CA TYR A 99 -18.80 1.72 -2.89
C TYR A 99 -17.54 0.84 -2.86
N GLY A 100 -16.71 0.95 -1.81
CA GLY A 100 -15.51 0.14 -1.65
C GLY A 100 -15.78 -1.36 -1.51
N GLU A 101 -16.92 -1.76 -0.94
CA GLU A 101 -17.38 -3.15 -0.89
C GLU A 101 -17.75 -3.67 -2.28
N SER A 102 -18.61 -2.95 -3.02
CA SER A 102 -19.02 -3.36 -4.37
C SER A 102 -17.85 -3.49 -5.34
N LEU A 103 -16.88 -2.56 -5.28
CA LEU A 103 -15.69 -2.60 -6.12
C LEU A 103 -14.79 -3.80 -5.76
N ARG A 104 -14.61 -4.08 -4.46
CA ARG A 104 -13.83 -5.25 -4.03
C ARG A 104 -14.48 -6.54 -4.49
N GLN A 105 -15.80 -6.65 -4.39
CA GLN A 105 -16.55 -7.82 -4.84
C GLN A 105 -16.35 -8.07 -6.34
N ALA A 106 -16.53 -7.04 -7.17
CA ALA A 106 -16.31 -7.15 -8.61
C ALA A 106 -14.87 -7.56 -8.97
N LEU A 107 -13.88 -7.02 -8.26
CA LEU A 107 -12.46 -7.39 -8.46
C LEU A 107 -12.16 -8.83 -8.03
N ALA A 108 -12.76 -9.30 -6.94
CA ALA A 108 -12.60 -10.68 -6.48
C ALA A 108 -13.18 -11.67 -7.50
N GLU A 109 -14.35 -11.37 -8.05
CA GLU A 109 -15.01 -12.17 -9.10
C GLU A 109 -14.18 -12.22 -10.40
N ASP A 110 -13.77 -11.07 -10.93
CA ASP A 110 -12.94 -10.99 -12.15
C ASP A 110 -11.60 -11.75 -11.97
N LEU A 111 -10.94 -11.55 -10.83
CA LEU A 111 -9.69 -12.24 -10.52
C LEU A 111 -9.87 -13.76 -10.48
N HIS A 112 -10.95 -14.23 -9.84
CA HIS A 112 -11.24 -15.65 -9.73
C HIS A 112 -11.57 -16.27 -11.11
N GLN A 113 -12.32 -15.56 -11.95
CA GLN A 113 -12.63 -16.00 -13.32
C GLN A 113 -11.37 -16.10 -14.19
N ARG A 114 -10.46 -15.12 -14.12
CA ARG A 114 -9.22 -15.12 -14.92
C ARG A 114 -8.24 -16.23 -14.54
N LEU A 115 -8.23 -16.64 -13.27
CA LEU A 115 -7.32 -17.65 -12.78
C LEU A 115 -7.90 -19.07 -12.84
N SER A 116 -9.24 -19.22 -12.85
CA SER A 116 -9.91 -20.50 -13.07
C SER A 116 -10.01 -20.91 -14.54
N SER A 117 -9.83 -19.96 -15.47
CA SER A 117 -9.84 -20.20 -16.92
C SER A 117 -8.47 -20.53 -17.53
N ARG A 118 -7.42 -20.62 -16.71
CA ARG A 118 -6.05 -21.02 -17.10
C ARG A 118 -5.77 -22.45 -16.65
#